data_AF-A0A1H7QBD5-F1
#
_entry.id   AF-A0A1H7QBD5-F1
#
_cell.length_a   1.000
_cell.length_b   1.000
_cell.length_c   1.000
_cell.angle_alpha   90.00
_cell.angle_beta   90.00
_cell.angle_gamma   90.00
#
_symmetry.space_group_name_H-M   'P 1'
#
loop_
_entity.id
_entity.type
_entity.pdbx_description
1 polymer ?
#
loop_
_entity_poly.entity_id
_entity_poly.type
_entity_poly.pdbx_seq_one_letter_code
_entity_poly.pdbx_strand_id
1 'polypeptide(L)'
;MHWYHPESIDDELDNKVFSAHCSVEVIGGELTGVITIKVIGDLSEDAMARFIKYCSGQLSDGWGESLEQKYLKTDAGEINISFWNSGDDWQLLPKKDYLDSFTRSEEIGMGGQS
;
A
#
# COMPACT_ATOMS: atom_id res chain seq x y z
N MET A 1 8.97 -3.96 -19.91
CA MET A 1 8.98 -2.95 -18.84
C MET A 1 9.51 -3.61 -17.59
N HIS A 2 10.57 -3.08 -16.99
CA HIS A 2 10.98 -3.45 -15.65
C HIS A 2 10.13 -2.63 -14.67
N TRP A 3 9.38 -3.32 -13.82
CA TRP A 3 8.50 -2.69 -12.83
C TRP A 3 9.26 -2.25 -11.57
N TYR A 4 10.52 -2.68 -11.44
CA TYR A 4 11.40 -2.40 -10.31
C TYR A 4 12.85 -2.35 -10.84
N HIS A 5 13.72 -1.61 -10.17
CA HIS A 5 15.16 -1.60 -10.46
C HIS A 5 15.88 -2.47 -9.43
N PRO A 6 16.38 -3.67 -9.81
CA PRO A 6 17.07 -4.55 -8.89
C PRO A 6 18.35 -3.92 -8.36
N GLU A 7 18.62 -4.07 -7.06
CA GLU A 7 19.86 -3.58 -6.45
C GLU A 7 21.04 -4.55 -6.67
N SER A 8 20.74 -5.82 -6.95
CA SER A 8 21.73 -6.86 -7.25
C SER A 8 21.11 -8.01 -8.06
N ILE A 9 21.92 -8.99 -8.49
CA ILE A 9 21.43 -10.19 -9.19
C ILE A 9 20.59 -11.11 -8.29
N ASP A 10 20.83 -11.07 -6.98
CA ASP A 10 20.13 -11.87 -5.97
C ASP A 10 19.00 -11.08 -5.31
N ASP A 11 18.55 -9.97 -5.91
CA ASP A 11 17.48 -9.14 -5.34
C ASP A 11 16.19 -9.94 -5.19
N GLU A 12 15.74 -10.09 -3.94
CA GLU A 12 14.53 -10.83 -3.61
C GLU A 12 13.27 -10.26 -4.26
N LEU A 13 13.18 -8.95 -4.48
CA LEU A 13 12.00 -8.35 -5.09
C LEU A 13 11.88 -8.73 -6.56
N ASP A 14 12.99 -8.64 -7.30
CA ASP A 14 13.02 -9.02 -8.71
C ASP A 14 12.84 -10.54 -8.89
N ASN A 15 13.45 -11.34 -8.02
CA ASN A 15 13.46 -12.79 -8.13
C ASN A 15 12.20 -13.47 -7.59
N LYS A 16 11.56 -12.91 -6.56
CA LYS A 16 10.44 -13.57 -5.87
C LYS A 16 9.09 -12.91 -6.07
N VAL A 17 9.00 -11.60 -6.33
CA VAL A 17 7.70 -10.93 -6.50
C VAL A 17 7.18 -11.16 -7.92
N PHE A 18 6.08 -11.92 -8.02
CA PHE A 18 5.46 -12.25 -9.31
C PHE A 18 4.43 -11.20 -9.73
N SER A 19 3.65 -10.68 -8.77
CA SER A 19 2.62 -9.67 -9.03
C SER A 19 2.27 -8.90 -7.76
N ALA A 20 1.91 -7.64 -7.91
CA ALA A 20 1.28 -6.83 -6.88
C ALA A 20 -0.01 -6.22 -7.45
N HIS A 21 -1.14 -6.42 -6.76
CA HIS A 21 -2.44 -5.93 -7.18
C HIS A 21 -3.02 -4.98 -6.13
N CYS A 22 -3.25 -3.73 -6.54
CA CYS A 22 -3.99 -2.77 -5.74
C CYS A 22 -5.50 -3.04 -5.83
N SER A 23 -6.17 -2.93 -4.69
CA SER A 23 -7.61 -3.10 -4.52
C SER A 23 -8.08 -2.28 -3.31
N VAL A 24 -9.37 -2.35 -3.01
CA VAL A 24 -9.94 -1.81 -1.77
C VAL A 24 -10.74 -2.90 -1.07
N GLU A 25 -10.67 -2.93 0.25
CA GLU A 25 -11.45 -3.81 1.12
C GLU A 25 -12.16 -2.96 2.19
N VAL A 26 -13.30 -3.43 2.70
CA VAL A 26 -13.90 -2.83 3.90
C VAL A 26 -13.33 -3.56 5.12
N ILE A 27 -12.56 -2.85 5.94
CA ILE A 27 -11.96 -3.38 7.17
C ILE A 27 -12.43 -2.51 8.32
N GLY A 28 -13.09 -3.10 9.32
CA GLY A 28 -13.55 -2.33 10.47
C GLY A 28 -14.67 -1.31 10.16
N GLY A 29 -15.36 -1.46 9.02
CA GLY A 29 -16.35 -0.50 8.54
C GLY A 29 -15.77 0.66 7.72
N GLU A 30 -14.45 0.73 7.56
CA GLU A 30 -13.76 1.74 6.75
C GLU A 30 -13.31 1.16 5.40
N LEU A 31 -13.33 1.98 4.35
CA LEU A 31 -12.81 1.59 3.04
C LEU A 31 -11.29 1.75 3.02
N THR A 32 -10.57 0.65 2.93
CA THR A 32 -9.11 0.59 3.07
C THR A 32 -8.45 0.16 1.77
N GLY A 33 -7.37 0.85 1.38
CA GLY A 33 -6.53 0.44 0.25
C GLY A 33 -5.70 -0.80 0.59
N VAL A 34 -5.70 -1.82 -0.29
CA VAL A 34 -4.99 -3.08 -0.07
C VAL A 34 -4.13 -3.42 -1.27
N ILE A 35 -2.87 -3.77 -1.02
CA ILE A 35 -1.97 -4.35 -2.02
C ILE A 35 -1.83 -5.85 -1.72
N THR A 36 -2.31 -6.68 -2.64
CA THR A 36 -2.11 -8.14 -2.58
C THR A 36 -0.91 -8.53 -3.43
N ILE A 37 0.10 -9.11 -2.78
CA ILE A 37 1.30 -9.59 -3.45
C ILE A 37 1.26 -11.11 -3.65
N LYS A 38 1.82 -11.57 -4.77
CA LYS A 38 2.15 -12.99 -4.99
C LYS A 38 3.66 -13.12 -5.04
N VAL A 39 4.20 -13.96 -4.17
CA VAL A 39 5.64 -14.17 -4.00
C VAL A 39 6.01 -15.65 -4.08
N ILE A 40 7.22 -15.96 -4.52
CA ILE A 40 7.80 -17.30 -4.47
C ILE A 40 8.48 -17.48 -3.10
N GLY A 41 7.89 -18.33 -2.26
CA GLY A 41 8.31 -18.46 -0.86
C GLY A 41 8.02 -17.18 -0.08
N ASP A 42 8.89 -16.85 0.86
CA ASP A 42 8.77 -15.65 1.68
C ASP A 42 9.80 -14.58 1.28
N LEU A 43 9.43 -13.31 1.49
CA LEU A 43 10.36 -12.19 1.48
C LEU A 43 11.02 -12.07 2.86
N SER A 44 12.32 -11.78 2.88
CA SER A 44 12.97 -11.35 4.12
C SER A 44 12.36 -10.04 4.66
N GLU A 45 12.61 -9.74 5.93
CA GLU A 45 12.16 -8.47 6.54
C GLU A 45 12.70 -7.24 5.79
N ASP A 46 13.97 -7.29 5.36
CA ASP A 46 14.59 -6.24 4.56
C ASP A 46 13.88 -6.08 3.19
N ALA A 47 13.67 -7.20 2.49
CA ALA A 47 12.96 -7.18 1.21
C ALA A 47 11.53 -6.64 1.37
N MET A 48 10.82 -7.05 2.42
CA MET A 48 9.48 -6.53 2.72
C MET A 48 9.51 -5.01 2.97
N ALA A 49 10.48 -4.50 3.76
CA ALA A 49 10.62 -3.08 4.01
C ALA A 49 10.91 -2.28 2.72
N ARG A 50 11.79 -2.81 1.85
CA ARG A 50 12.05 -2.23 0.52
C ARG A 50 10.81 -2.25 -0.36
N PHE A 51 10.03 -3.33 -0.35
CA PHE A 51 8.79 -3.44 -1.10
C PHE A 51 7.75 -2.40 -0.65
N ILE A 52 7.56 -2.25 0.66
CA ILE A 52 6.66 -1.24 1.24
C ILE A 52 7.11 0.16 0.82
N LYS A 53 8.41 0.47 0.94
CA LYS A 53 8.96 1.76 0.50
C LYS A 53 8.71 2.01 -0.98
N TYR A 54 8.92 1.01 -1.82
CA TYR A 54 8.67 1.08 -3.26
C TYR A 54 7.19 1.39 -3.55
N CYS A 55 6.27 0.62 -2.97
CA CYS A 55 4.83 0.84 -3.15
C CYS A 55 4.36 2.18 -2.62
N SER A 56 4.85 2.62 -1.45
CA SER A 56 4.51 3.94 -0.90
C SER A 56 4.97 5.07 -1.83
N GLY A 57 6.15 4.96 -2.42
CA GLY A 57 6.62 5.90 -3.46
C GLY A 57 5.69 5.91 -4.66
N GLN A 58 5.36 4.73 -5.21
CA GLN A 58 4.42 4.61 -6.33
C GLN A 58 3.02 5.16 -6.01
N LEU A 59 2.54 5.03 -4.78
CA LEU A 59 1.22 5.55 -4.36
C LEU A 59 1.24 7.07 -4.15
N SER A 60 2.33 7.61 -3.61
CA SER A 60 2.56 9.05 -3.46
C SER A 60 2.60 9.75 -4.82
N ASP A 61 3.41 9.21 -5.72
CA ASP A 61 3.70 9.83 -7.01
C ASP A 61 2.59 9.57 -8.05
N GLY A 62 1.64 8.69 -7.71
CA GLY A 62 0.59 8.19 -8.59
C GLY A 62 1.02 6.87 -9.23
N TRP A 63 0.17 5.84 -9.12
CA TRP A 63 0.53 4.48 -9.54
C TRP A 63 0.85 4.43 -11.04
N GLY A 64 2.12 4.25 -11.36
CA GLY A 64 2.61 4.14 -12.73
C GLY A 64 2.71 5.47 -13.47
N GLU A 65 3.67 6.32 -13.07
CA GLU A 65 4.05 7.63 -13.66
C GLU A 65 4.31 7.67 -15.19
N SER A 66 3.98 6.63 -15.94
CA SER A 66 3.96 6.62 -17.42
C SER A 66 2.57 6.40 -18.03
N LEU A 67 1.56 6.10 -17.22
CA LEU A 67 0.17 6.35 -17.58
C LEU A 67 -0.09 7.79 -17.17
N GLU A 68 -0.13 8.69 -18.16
CA GLU A 68 -0.76 10.02 -18.04
C GLU A 68 -1.80 9.97 -16.94
N GLN A 69 -1.73 10.85 -15.92
CA GLN A 69 -2.73 10.94 -14.86
C GLN A 69 -4.12 10.90 -15.50
N LYS A 70 -4.73 9.70 -15.55
CA LYS A 70 -5.98 9.50 -16.27
C LYS A 70 -7.03 9.95 -15.32
N TYR A 71 -7.36 11.23 -15.44
CA TYR A 71 -8.57 11.81 -14.88
C TYR A 71 -9.73 10.87 -15.24
N LEU A 72 -10.27 10.19 -14.23
CA LEU A 72 -11.51 9.45 -14.40
C LEU A 72 -12.62 10.50 -14.50
N LYS A 73 -12.93 10.90 -15.74
CA LYS A 73 -14.03 11.82 -16.01
C LYS A 73 -15.35 11.15 -15.68
N THR A 74 -16.12 11.82 -14.82
CA THR A 74 -17.49 11.50 -14.48
C THR A 74 -18.38 12.69 -14.83
N ASP A 75 -19.69 12.49 -14.87
CA ASP A 75 -20.65 13.60 -15.07
C ASP A 75 -20.59 14.65 -13.94
N ALA A 76 -19.97 14.31 -12.80
CA ALA A 76 -19.82 15.16 -11.63
C ALA A 76 -18.42 15.79 -11.49
N GLY A 77 -17.47 15.49 -12.40
CA GLY A 77 -16.09 15.99 -12.35
C GLY A 77 -15.05 14.90 -12.53
N GLU A 78 -13.82 15.18 -12.10
CA GLU A 78 -12.66 14.29 -12.27
C GLU A 78 -12.27 13.65 -10.94
N ILE A 79 -12.13 12.33 -10.92
CA ILE A 79 -11.59 11.60 -9.79
C ILE A 79 -10.07 11.44 -9.97
N ASN A 80 -9.32 11.93 -8.99
CA ASN A 80 -7.88 11.74 -8.85
C ASN A 80 -7.60 10.93 -7.59
N ILE A 81 -6.75 9.90 -7.70
CA ILE A 81 -6.28 9.14 -6.55
C ILE A 81 -4.80 9.49 -6.38
N SER A 82 -4.50 10.32 -5.38
CA SER A 82 -3.14 10.60 -4.93
C SER A 82 -3.07 10.31 -3.45
N PHE A 83 -2.05 9.57 -3.05
CA PHE A 83 -1.69 9.41 -1.64
C PHE A 83 -0.56 10.37 -1.27
N TRP A 84 -0.28 11.41 -2.05
CA TRP A 84 0.68 12.41 -1.61
C TRP A 84 0.11 13.20 -0.43
N ASN A 85 0.87 13.28 0.66
CA ASN A 85 0.57 14.12 1.80
C ASN A 85 1.86 14.71 2.37
N SER A 86 1.83 15.97 2.79
CA SER A 86 2.93 16.63 3.50
C SER A 86 3.06 16.21 4.98
N GLY A 87 2.09 15.49 5.52
CA GLY A 87 2.09 14.95 6.89
C GLY A 87 2.02 13.41 6.93
N ASP A 88 1.98 12.86 8.14
CA ASP A 88 1.97 11.40 8.41
C ASP A 88 0.55 10.82 8.46
N ASP A 89 -0.44 11.46 7.80
CA ASP A 89 -1.85 11.08 7.96
C ASP A 89 -2.21 9.74 7.29
N TRP A 90 -1.27 9.11 6.58
CA TRP A 90 -1.40 7.74 6.09
C TRP A 90 -0.05 7.02 6.05
N GLN A 91 -0.10 5.69 6.10
CA GLN A 91 1.06 4.82 5.95
C GLN A 91 0.62 3.48 5.34
N LEU A 92 1.53 2.85 4.58
CA LEU A 92 1.35 1.48 4.09
C LEU A 92 1.95 0.51 5.11
N LEU A 93 1.14 -0.43 5.59
CA LEU A 93 1.53 -1.40 6.61
C LEU A 93 1.29 -2.84 6.14
N PRO A 94 2.07 -3.83 6.63
CA PRO A 94 1.67 -5.22 6.57
C PRO A 94 0.28 -5.41 7.19
N LYS A 95 -0.52 -6.32 6.61
CA LYS A 95 -1.91 -6.55 7.06
C LYS A 95 -2.00 -6.87 8.55
N LYS A 96 -1.05 -7.64 9.08
CA LYS A 96 -1.00 -7.97 10.51
C LYS A 96 -0.88 -6.69 11.36
N ASP A 97 0.07 -5.82 11.04
CA ASP A 97 0.33 -4.61 11.82
C ASP A 97 -0.83 -3.61 11.72
N TYR A 98 -1.47 -3.52 10.55
CA TYR A 98 -2.69 -2.75 10.38
C TYR A 98 -3.82 -3.25 11.29
N LEU A 99 -4.10 -4.57 11.29
CA LEU A 99 -5.11 -5.16 12.15
C LEU A 99 -4.77 -5.02 13.65
N ASP A 100 -3.50 -5.14 14.02
CA ASP A 100 -3.05 -4.93 15.41
C ASP A 100 -3.23 -3.46 15.85
N SER A 101 -3.09 -2.49 14.94
CA SER A 101 -3.40 -1.08 15.21
C SER A 101 -4.91 -0.80 15.31
N PHE A 102 -5.70 -1.50 14.51
CA PHE A 102 -7.17 -1.39 14.51
C PHE A 102 -7.79 -1.96 15.79
N THR A 103 -7.32 -3.14 16.23
CA THR A 103 -7.80 -3.74 17.50
C THR A 103 -7.47 -2.85 18.70
N ARG A 104 -6.29 -2.21 18.70
CA ARG A 104 -5.92 -1.26 19.76
C ARG A 104 -6.78 -0.02 19.80
N SER A 105 -7.24 0.50 18.65
CA SER A 105 -8.14 1.67 18.63
C SER A 105 -9.53 1.32 19.16
N GLU A 106 -10.03 0.11 18.90
CA GLU A 106 -11.29 -0.40 19.50
C GLU A 106 -11.20 -0.56 21.03
N GLU A 107 -10.07 -1.06 21.56
CA GLU A 107 -9.86 -1.21 23.00
C GLU A 107 -9.79 0.14 23.74
N ILE A 108 -9.14 1.15 23.16
CA ILE A 108 -9.05 2.50 23.74
C ILE A 108 -10.43 3.19 23.73
N GLY A 109 -11.27 2.89 22.75
CA GLY A 109 -12.64 3.42 22.64
C GLY A 109 -13.62 2.91 23.70
N MET A 110 -13.34 1.78 24.36
CA MET A 110 -14.21 1.18 25.39
C MET A 110 -13.79 1.50 26.84
N GLY A 111 -12.68 2.20 27.06
CA GLY A 111 -12.12 2.45 28.41
C GLY A 111 -12.61 3.71 29.13
N GLY A 112 -13.62 4.42 28.60
CA GLY A 112 -13.93 5.79 29.00
C GLY A 112 -15.32 6.04 29.56
N GLN A 113 -15.84 5.25 30.51
CA GLN A 113 -16.85 5.70 31.49
C GLN A 113 -16.80 4.85 32.78
N SER A 114 -16.34 5.45 33.88
CA SER A 114 -16.73 5.10 35.25
C SER A 114 -16.57 6.32 36.14
#